data_AF-A0A345YFX3-F1
#
_entry.id   AF-A0A345YFX3-F1
#
_cell.length_a   1.000
_cell.length_b   1.000
_cell.length_c   1.000
_cell.angle_alpha   90.00
_cell.angle_beta   90.00
_cell.angle_gamma   90.00
#
_symmetry.space_group_name_H-M   'P 1'
#
loop_
_entity.id
_entity.type
_entity.pdbx_description
1 polymer ?
#
loop_
_entity_poly.entity_id
_entity_poly.type
_entity_poly.pdbx_seq_one_letter_code
_entity_poly.pdbx_strand_id
1 'polypeptide(L)'
;MERPHGKCLDASEIVGVSDRGSRLVIYLRDRQIITAKLEKACSPRDFYLGFYVERSDDGKLCVDRDRLMSRAGARCRISKFNRLVTSNRDR
;
A
#
# COMPACT_ATOMS: atom_id res chain seq x y z
N MET A 1 4.59 10.12 12.37
CA MET A 1 5.11 10.87 11.21
C MET A 1 5.22 9.92 10.01
N GLU A 2 5.14 10.42 8.77
CA GLU A 2 5.46 9.65 7.57
C GLU A 2 6.92 9.84 7.16
N ARG A 3 7.57 8.75 6.76
CA ARG A 3 8.90 8.74 6.13
C ARG A 3 8.84 7.99 4.80
N PRO A 4 9.62 8.38 3.78
CA PRO A 4 9.71 7.60 2.55
C PRO A 4 10.06 6.14 2.84
N HIS A 5 9.42 5.24 2.13
CA HIS A 5 9.77 3.82 2.15
C HIS A 5 10.43 3.43 0.82
N GLY A 6 11.07 2.26 0.78
CA GLY A 6 11.54 1.66 -0.47
C GLY A 6 10.43 1.48 -1.51
N LYS A 7 10.83 1.23 -2.76
CA LYS A 7 9.91 1.16 -3.92
C LYS A 7 9.02 -0.08 -3.92
N CYS A 8 9.37 -1.12 -3.18
CA CYS A 8 8.69 -2.40 -3.18
C CYS A 8 8.42 -2.89 -1.77
N LEU A 9 7.32 -3.64 -1.62
CA LEU A 9 6.95 -4.42 -0.44
C LEU A 9 6.91 -5.89 -0.83
N ASP A 10 7.22 -6.78 0.10
CA ASP A 10 6.89 -8.19 -0.06
C ASP A 10 5.38 -8.36 0.10
N ALA A 11 4.70 -8.90 -0.92
CA ALA A 11 3.25 -9.06 -0.85
C ALA A 11 2.82 -10.11 0.18
N SER A 12 3.70 -11.07 0.49
CA SER A 12 3.43 -12.12 1.50
C SER A 12 3.41 -11.59 2.93
N GLU A 13 4.03 -10.43 3.16
CA GLU A 13 4.04 -9.75 4.45
C GLU A 13 2.75 -8.95 4.72
N ILE A 14 1.90 -8.74 3.71
CA ILE A 14 0.66 -7.97 3.86
C ILE A 14 -0.37 -8.81 4.62
N VAL A 15 -0.81 -8.30 5.78
CA VAL A 15 -1.82 -8.97 6.63
C VAL A 15 -3.17 -8.26 6.62
N GLY A 16 -3.24 -7.03 6.10
CA GLY A 16 -4.49 -6.28 6.03
C GLY A 16 -4.33 -4.95 5.33
N VAL A 17 -5.46 -4.40 4.89
CA VAL A 17 -5.53 -3.10 4.22
C VAL A 17 -6.73 -2.31 4.73
N SER A 18 -6.61 -0.99 4.69
CA SER A 18 -7.66 -0.03 5.02
C SER A 18 -7.44 1.24 4.19
N ASP A 19 -8.35 2.20 4.23
CA ASP A 19 -8.16 3.52 3.66
C ASP A 19 -8.08 4.61 4.74
N ARG A 20 -7.32 5.66 4.44
CA ARG A 20 -7.27 6.88 5.25
C ARG A 20 -7.14 8.08 4.34
N GLY A 21 -8.27 8.73 4.07
CA GLY A 21 -8.32 9.89 3.18
C GLY A 21 -7.90 9.50 1.76
N SER A 22 -6.79 10.06 1.30
CA SER A 22 -6.26 9.84 -0.07
C SER A 22 -5.20 8.74 -0.16
N ARG A 23 -5.05 7.90 0.88
CA ARG A 23 -4.05 6.82 0.92
C ARG A 23 -4.70 5.49 1.28
N LEU A 24 -4.13 4.42 0.73
CA LEU A 24 -4.30 3.08 1.28
C LEU A 24 -3.34 2.91 2.45
N VAL A 25 -3.80 2.28 3.52
CA VAL A 25 -3.02 1.88 4.67
C VAL A 25 -2.84 0.37 4.57
N ILE A 26 -1.59 -0.07 4.59
CA ILE A 26 -1.19 -1.47 4.48
C ILE A 26 -0.54 -1.86 5.80
N TYR A 27 -1.04 -2.93 6.40
CA TYR A 27 -0.51 -3.51 7.62
C TYR A 27 0.37 -4.70 7.26
N LEU A 28 1.62 -4.67 7.70
CA LEU A 28 2.58 -5.75 7.50
C LEU A 28 2.67 -6.65 8.74
N ARG A 29 3.06 -7.90 8.53
CA ARG A 29 3.23 -8.92 9.58
C ARG A 29 4.25 -8.51 10.65
N ASP A 30 5.30 -7.79 10.25
CA ASP A 30 6.34 -7.24 11.13
C ASP A 30 5.90 -5.97 11.91
N ARG A 31 4.60 -5.67 11.92
CA ARG A 31 3.95 -4.51 12.59
C ARG A 31 4.29 -3.16 11.97
N GLN A 32 4.90 -3.12 10.80
CA GLN A 32 5.01 -1.88 10.05
C GLN A 32 3.65 -1.45 9.48
N ILE A 33 3.42 -0.14 9.48
CA ILE A 33 2.28 0.45 8.79
C ILE A 33 2.81 1.25 7.62
N ILE A 34 2.45 0.83 6.41
CA ILE A 34 2.83 1.48 5.17
C ILE A 34 1.63 2.24 4.62
N THR A 35 1.83 3.47 4.18
CA THR A 35 0.83 4.21 3.41
C THR A 35 1.20 4.22 1.94
N ALA A 36 0.27 3.79 1.09
CA ALA A 36 0.40 3.72 -0.34
C ALA A 36 -0.42 4.85 -0.99
N LYS A 37 0.26 5.69 -1.77
CA LYS A 37 -0.39 6.65 -2.65
C LYS A 37 -0.64 5.98 -3.98
N LEU A 38 -1.84 6.16 -4.52
CA LEU A 38 -2.21 5.69 -5.86
C LEU A 38 -1.87 6.72 -6.93
N GLU A 39 -1.87 6.33 -8.20
CA GLU A 39 -1.84 7.29 -9.31
C GLU A 39 -3.06 8.23 -9.26
N LYS A 40 -2.92 9.44 -9.83
CA LYS A 40 -3.88 10.54 -9.63
C LYS A 40 -5.32 10.21 -10.00
N ALA A 41 -5.53 9.32 -10.97
CA ALA A 41 -6.85 8.96 -11.48
C ALA A 41 -7.62 7.98 -10.56
N CYS A 42 -7.00 7.46 -9.51
CA CYS A 42 -7.58 6.42 -8.69
C CYS A 42 -8.09 6.91 -7.34
N SER A 43 -9.15 6.26 -6.86
CA SER A 43 -9.66 6.45 -5.51
C SER A 43 -9.21 5.29 -4.59
N PRO A 44 -8.59 5.56 -3.43
CA PRO A 44 -8.32 4.53 -2.42
C PRO A 44 -9.58 3.79 -1.96
N ARG A 45 -10.74 4.43 -2.02
CA ARG A 45 -12.04 3.81 -1.67
C ARG A 45 -12.44 2.68 -2.60
N ASP A 46 -11.81 2.53 -3.75
CA ASP A 46 -12.06 1.37 -4.61
C ASP A 46 -11.39 0.11 -4.05
N PHE A 47 -10.37 0.25 -3.19
CA PHE A 47 -9.48 -0.83 -2.80
C PHE A 47 -9.51 -1.13 -1.28
N TYR A 48 -10.24 -0.37 -0.46
CA TYR A 48 -10.26 -0.54 1.01
C TYR A 48 -10.84 -1.88 1.46
N LEU A 49 -11.78 -2.45 0.68
CA LEU A 49 -12.33 -3.78 0.97
C LEU A 49 -11.33 -4.91 0.69
N GLY A 50 -10.14 -4.59 0.17
CA GLY A 50 -9.18 -5.54 -0.35
C GLY A 50 -9.04 -5.42 -1.85
N PHE A 51 -7.91 -5.90 -2.34
CA PHE A 51 -7.55 -5.86 -3.75
C PHE A 51 -6.76 -7.09 -4.12
N TYR A 52 -6.85 -7.47 -5.38
CA TYR A 52 -5.95 -8.45 -5.97
C TYR A 52 -4.71 -7.70 -6.48
N VAL A 53 -3.55 -8.32 -6.28
CA VAL A 53 -2.30 -7.88 -6.90
C VAL A 53 -2.01 -8.85 -8.01
N GLU A 54 -1.75 -8.33 -9.21
CA GLU A 54 -1.21 -9.16 -10.29
C GLU A 54 0.12 -9.74 -9.81
N ARG A 55 0.23 -11.07 -9.74
CA ARG A 55 1.40 -11.74 -9.18
C ARG A 55 2.59 -11.51 -10.10
N SER A 56 3.54 -10.71 -9.64
CA SER A 56 4.86 -10.58 -10.24
C SER A 56 5.73 -11.76 -9.81
N ASP A 57 6.64 -12.22 -10.67
CA ASP A 57 7.46 -13.42 -10.43
C ASP A 57 8.30 -13.33 -9.14
N ASP A 58 8.63 -12.12 -8.70
CA ASP A 58 9.39 -11.85 -7.48
C ASP A 58 8.54 -11.79 -6.20
N GLY A 59 7.21 -11.95 -6.30
CA GLY A 59 6.29 -11.89 -5.16
C GLY A 59 6.16 -10.51 -4.52
N LYS A 60 6.69 -9.45 -5.15
CA LYS A 60 6.68 -8.10 -4.60
C LYS A 60 5.57 -7.24 -5.18
N LEU A 61 5.18 -6.24 -4.41
CA LEU A 61 4.31 -5.14 -4.80
C LEU A 61 5.13 -3.84 -4.88
N CYS A 62 5.31 -3.31 -6.08
CA CYS A 62 6.23 -2.24 -6.41
C CYS A 62 5.53 -1.03 -7.04
N VAL A 63 6.03 0.15 -6.67
CA VAL A 63 5.65 1.45 -7.25
C VAL A 63 5.86 1.43 -8.76
N ASP A 64 4.89 1.98 -9.50
CA ASP A 64 4.85 2.15 -10.96
C ASP A 64 5.00 0.86 -11.80
N ARG A 65 5.17 -0.30 -11.17
CA ARG A 65 5.27 -1.62 -11.82
C ARG A 65 3.96 -2.38 -11.71
N ASP A 66 3.49 -2.58 -10.48
CA ASP A 66 2.42 -3.53 -10.20
C ASP A 66 1.05 -2.84 -10.16
N ARG A 67 0.02 -3.60 -10.54
CA ARG A 67 -1.36 -3.14 -10.60
C ARG A 67 -2.19 -3.77 -9.49
N LEU A 68 -2.88 -2.91 -8.76
CA LEU A 68 -3.98 -3.28 -7.87
C LEU A 68 -5.25 -3.42 -8.69
N MET A 69 -6.02 -4.47 -8.41
CA MET A 69 -7.35 -4.67 -8.97
C MET A 69 -8.37 -4.74 -7.83
N SER A 70 -9.36 -3.84 -7.83
CA SER A 70 -10.45 -3.91 -6.87
C SER A 70 -11.41 -5.05 -7.20
N ARG A 71 -12.26 -5.42 -6.23
CA ARG A 71 -13.34 -6.38 -6.46
C ARG A 71 -14.39 -5.87 -7.46
N ALA A 72 -14.51 -4.56 -7.63
CA ALA A 72 -15.40 -3.94 -8.61
C ALA A 72 -14.73 -3.75 -10.00
N GLY A 73 -13.49 -4.23 -10.19
CA GLY A 73 -12.79 -4.20 -11.47
C GLY A 73 -11.97 -2.93 -11.76
N ALA A 74 -11.90 -1.99 -10.82
CA ALA A 74 -11.01 -0.83 -10.93
C ALA A 74 -9.55 -1.30 -10.92
N ARG A 75 -8.71 -0.69 -11.76
CA ARG A 75 -7.29 -1.01 -11.86
C ARG A 75 -6.46 0.22 -11.59
N CYS A 76 -5.42 0.08 -10.77
CA CYS A 76 -4.61 1.22 -10.38
C CYS A 76 -3.17 0.83 -10.05
N ARG A 77 -2.21 1.73 -10.30
CA ARG A 77 -0.83 1.61 -9.80
C ARG A 77 -0.60 2.40 -8.51
N ILE A 78 0.38 1.93 -7.75
CA ILE A 78 0.93 2.65 -6.60
C ILE A 78 2.00 3.60 -7.10
N SER A 79 1.89 4.88 -6.73
CA SER A 79 2.85 5.93 -7.09
C SER A 79 3.88 6.21 -5.99
N LYS A 80 3.59 5.85 -4.73
CA LYS A 80 4.54 6.05 -3.63
C LYS A 80 4.19 5.21 -2.41
N PHE A 81 5.22 4.68 -1.74
CA PHE A 81 5.12 4.16 -0.38
C PHE A 81 5.78 5.09 0.64
N ASN A 82 5.13 5.27 1.78
CA ASN A 82 5.71 5.85 2.99
C ASN A 82 5.49 4.88 4.15
N ARG A 83 6.37 4.90 5.15
CA ARG A 83 6.17 4.20 6.42
C ARG A 83 5.70 5.19 7.47
N LEU A 84 4.69 4.81 8.24
CA LEU A 84 4.34 5.49 9.48
C LEU A 84 5.32 5.06 10.57
N VAL A 85 5.97 6.06 11.16
CA VAL A 85 6.86 5.89 12.31
C VAL A 85 6.32 6.70 13.48
N THR A 86 6.50 6.19 14.69
CA THR A 86 6.24 7.00 15.89
C THR A 86 7.23 8.16 15.92
N SER A 87 6.75 9.36 16.26
CA SER A 87 7.65 10.42 16.71
C SER A 87 7.89 10.15 18.17
N ASN A 88 9.09 9.69 18.53
CA ASN A 88 9.41 9.45 19.94
C ASN A 88 9.34 10.79 20.72
N ARG A 89 8.19 11.06 21.35
CA ARG A 89 8.08 11.63 22.69
C ARG A 89 7.56 10.47 23.52
N ASP A 90 8.48 9.66 24.03
CA ASP A 90 8.36 8.79 25.19
C ASP A 90 9.59 7.89 25.27
N ARG A 91 10.71 8.45 25.73
CA ARG A 91 11.25 8.17 27.07
C ARG A 91 12.43 9.11 27.34
#